data_AF-A0AAE2EHL0-F1
#
_entry.id   AF-A0AAE2EHL0-F1
#
_cell.length_a   1.000
_cell.length_b   1.000
_cell.length_c   1.000
_cell.angle_alpha   90.00
_cell.angle_beta   90.00
_cell.angle_gamma   90.00
#
_symmetry.space_group_name_H-M   'P 1'
#
loop_
_entity.id
_entity.type
_entity.pdbx_description
1 polymer ?
#
loop_
_entity_poly.entity_id
_entity_poly.type
_entity_poly.pdbx_seq_one_letter_code
_entity_poly.pdbx_strand_id
1 'polypeptide(L)' 'MQYKLKNNGSWTDITKNKVSDLASGTYQIRIKPLKNALASEIIEVNID' A
#
# COMPACT_ATOMS: atom_id res chain seq x y z
N MET A 1 3.90 6.70 -1.75
CA MET A 1 2.94 5.77 -1.11
C MET A 1 3.46 4.36 -1.30
N GLN A 2 3.01 3.42 -0.49
CA GLN A 2 3.36 2.01 -0.64
C GLN A 2 2.10 1.18 -0.41
N TYR A 3 1.97 0.08 -1.14
CA TYR A 3 0.93 -0.90 -0.91
C TYR A 3 1.53 -2.28 -0.73
N LYS A 4 0.84 -3.15 0.00
CA LYS A 4 1.13 -4.57 0.05
C LYS A 4 -0.16 -5.36 0.18
N LEU A 5 -0.15 -6.61 -0.24
CA LEU A 5 -1.25 -7.51 0.09
C LEU A 5 -1.19 -7.80 1.59
N LYS A 6 -2.33 -7.84 2.28
CA LYS A 6 -2.38 -8.13 3.73
C LYS A 6 -1.66 -9.45 4.05
N ASN A 7 -1.82 -10.44 3.18
CA ASN A 7 -1.22 -11.77 3.28
C ASN A 7 0.17 -11.92 2.63
N ASN A 8 0.68 -10.88 1.94
CA ASN A 8 1.99 -10.95 1.26
C ASN A 8 2.89 -9.81 1.78
N GLY A 9 3.97 -10.17 2.48
CA GLY A 9 4.68 -9.28 3.41
C GLY A 9 5.45 -8.10 2.81
N SER A 10 5.64 -8.05 1.49
CA SER A 10 6.50 -7.04 0.85
C SER A 10 5.72 -5.79 0.42
N TRP A 11 6.18 -4.63 0.89
CA TRP A 11 5.70 -3.32 0.44
C TRP A 11 6.21 -3.01 -0.97
N THR A 12 5.28 -2.71 -1.86
CA THR A 12 5.56 -2.22 -3.22
C THR A 12 5.39 -0.70 -3.23
N ASP A 13 6.40 0.02 -3.73
CA ASP A 13 6.31 1.47 -3.87
C ASP A 13 5.34 1.86 -4.99
N ILE A 14 4.39 2.73 -4.63
CA ILE A 14 3.46 3.35 -5.56
C ILE A 14 4.18 4.56 -6.17
N THR A 15 4.69 4.39 -7.38
CA THR A 15 5.40 5.44 -8.15
C THR A 15 4.43 6.38 -8.89
N LYS A 16 3.23 5.89 -9.22
CA LYS A 16 2.15 6.66 -9.87
C LYS A 16 0.95 6.82 -8.94
N ASN A 17 0.09 7.79 -9.18
CA ASN A 17 -1.18 7.97 -8.45
C ASN A 17 -2.25 6.89 -8.73
N LYS A 18 -1.93 5.85 -9.51
CA LYS A 18 -2.84 4.72 -9.82
C LYS A 18 -2.04 3.43 -9.86
N VAL A 19 -2.56 2.40 -9.19
CA VAL A 19 -2.11 1.00 -9.30
C VAL A 19 -3.19 0.25 -10.08
N SER A 20 -2.78 -0.55 -11.07
CA SER A 20 -3.66 -1.34 -11.96
C SER A 20 -3.20 -2.80 -11.91
N ASP A 21 -3.99 -3.74 -12.47
CA ASP A 21 -3.67 -5.17 -12.50
C ASP A 21 -3.47 -5.79 -11.09
N LEU A 22 -4.27 -5.35 -10.12
CA LEU A 22 -4.34 -5.97 -8.81
C LEU A 22 -5.33 -7.13 -8.86
N ALA A 23 -4.92 -8.29 -8.38
CA ALA A 23 -5.84 -9.40 -8.13
C ALA A 23 -6.83 -9.03 -7.03
N SER A 24 -7.94 -9.75 -6.95
CA SER A 24 -8.87 -9.62 -5.83
C SER A 24 -8.20 -10.03 -4.52
N GLY A 25 -8.47 -9.28 -3.46
CA GLY A 25 -7.88 -9.46 -2.14
C GLY A 25 -7.80 -8.18 -1.33
N THR A 26 -7.40 -8.33 -0.07
CA THR A 26 -7.23 -7.20 0.86
C THR A 26 -5.81 -6.65 0.76
N TYR A 27 -5.70 -5.37 0.39
CA TYR A 27 -4.47 -4.62 0.32
C TYR A 27 -4.36 -3.62 1.45
N GLN A 28 -3.14 -3.44 1.94
CA GLN A 28 -2.76 -2.46 2.94
C GLN A 28 -1.96 -1.36 2.24
N ILE A 29 -2.39 -0.11 2.39
CA ILE A 29 -1.79 1.07 1.75
C ILE A 29 -1.34 2.01 2.86
N ARG A 30 -0.14 2.58 2.72
CA ARG A 30 0.37 3.61 3.63
C ARG A 30 1.20 4.66 2.90
N ILE A 31 1.34 5.83 3.50
CA ILE A 31 2.35 6.81 3.09
C ILE A 31 3.69 6.40 3.73
N LYS A 32 4.73 6.25 2.91
CA LYS A 32 6.08 5.94 3.42
C LYS A 32 6.58 7.06 4.34
N PRO A 33 7.32 6.73 5.40
CA PRO A 33 7.91 7.75 6.27
C PRO A 33 8.83 8.66 5.46
N LEU A 34 8.76 9.97 5.70
CA LEU A 34 9.79 10.91 5.24
C LEU A 34 10.91 10.97 6.27
N LYS A 35 12.08 11.51 5.90
CA LYS A 35 13.28 11.60 6.78
C LYS A 35 13.00 12.07 8.22
N ASN A 36 11.99 12.90 8.44
CA ASN A 36 11.60 13.41 9.75
C ASN A 36 10.12 13.14 10.12
N ALA A 37 9.46 12.20 9.44
CA ALA A 37 8.04 11.91 9.67
C ALA A 37 7.78 10.39 9.67
N LEU A 38 6.97 9.94 10.64
CA LEU A 38 6.52 8.56 10.70
C LEU A 38 5.65 8.20 9.49
N ALA A 39 5.51 6.91 9.23
CA ALA A 39 4.58 6.43 8.23
C ALA A 39 3.15 6.82 8.63
N SER A 40 2.31 7.10 7.64
CA SER A 40 0.87 7.31 7.91
C SER A 40 0.21 6.01 8.35
N GLU A 41 -0.99 6.11 8.92
CA GLU A 41 -1.83 4.97 9.25
C GLU A 41 -2.03 4.06 8.02
N ILE A 42 -2.16 2.77 8.31
CA ILE A 42 -2.38 1.77 7.28
C ILE A 42 -3.87 1.77 6.94
N ILE A 43 -4.18 2.01 5.68
CA ILE A 43 -5.53 1.89 5.15
C ILE A 43 -5.68 0.51 4.52
N GLU A 44 -6.76 -0.18 4.84
CA GLU A 44 -7.10 -1.47 4.23
C GLU A 44 -8.14 -1.27 3.11
N VAL A 45 -7.86 -1.84 1.95
CA VAL A 45 -8.74 -1.77 0.77
C VAL A 45 -8.98 -3.20 0.30
N ASN A 46 -10.25 -3.58 0.21
CA ASN A 46 -10.64 -4.85 -0.40
C ASN A 46 -10.91 -4.63 -1.89
N ILE A 47 -10.25 -5.42 -2.73
CA ILE A 47 -10.51 -5.49 -4.17
C ILE A 47 -11.28 -6.78 -4.42
N ASP A 48 -12.44 -6.69 -5.06
CA ASP A 48 -13.28 -7.83 -5.48
C ASP A 48 -13.22 -7.97 -7.02
#